data_AF-A0A0R1TMH6-F1
#
_entry.id   AF-A0A0R1TMH6-F1
#
_cell.length_a   1.000
_cell.length_b   1.000
_cell.length_c   1.000
_cell.angle_alpha   90.00
_cell.angle_beta   90.00
_cell.angle_gamma   90.00
#
_symmetry.space_group_name_H-M   'P 1'
#
loop_
_entity.id
_entity.type
_entity.pdbx_description
1 polymer ?
#
loop_
_entity_poly.entity_id
_entity_poly.type
_entity_poly.pdbx_seq_one_letter_code
_entity_poly.pdbx_strand_id
1 'polypeptide(L)'
;MDDLLQEARIVCYQSALTFNTNNYPLYGAYFKKSLFNRFNSLLRYDLSHRRAATKADLSYDQFYEEHAAYFHTHLKTELDIDTRLAIEEVLPDIPVIFSNLEYQIFNLHCIQDRSVKEIAQLLEMKEMTVYGAISRCRKKMNSLKINRR
;
A
#
# COMPACT_ATOMS: atom_id res chain seq x y z
N MET A 1 4.48 1.33 33.98
CA MET A 1 4.22 1.86 35.34
C MET A 1 5.18 3.00 35.67
N ASP A 2 6.43 2.90 35.21
CA ASP A 2 7.48 3.89 35.51
C ASP A 2 7.29 5.26 34.85
N ASP A 3 6.74 5.34 33.63
CA ASP A 3 6.56 6.61 32.93
C ASP A 3 5.62 7.57 33.68
N LEU A 4 4.50 7.07 34.20
CA LEU A 4 3.55 7.88 34.97
C LEU A 4 4.16 8.36 36.28
N LEU A 5 5.00 7.55 36.92
CA LEU A 5 5.68 7.92 38.14
C LEU A 5 6.77 8.98 37.86
N GLN A 6 7.50 8.83 36.76
CA GLN A 6 8.48 9.81 36.31
C GLN A 6 7.82 11.15 35.99
N GLU A 7 6.69 11.12 35.27
CA GLU A 7 5.87 12.29 34.97
C GLU A 7 5.37 12.98 36.24
N ALA A 8 4.90 12.21 37.23
CA ALA A 8 4.49 12.76 38.51
C ALA A 8 5.64 13.46 39.26
N ARG A 9 6.86 12.92 39.18
CA ARG A 9 8.06 13.55 39.77
C ARG A 9 8.42 14.86 39.06
N ILE A 10 8.36 14.89 37.72
CA ILE A 10 8.59 16.10 36.93
C ILE A 10 7.59 17.19 37.31
N VAL A 11 6.30 16.84 37.37
CA VAL A 11 5.25 17.79 37.78
C VAL A 11 5.46 18.28 39.20
N CYS A 12 5.87 17.40 40.13
CA CYS A 12 6.14 17.77 41.51
C CYS A 12 7.25 18.83 41.60
N TYR A 13 8.35 18.62 40.88
CA TYR A 13 9.43 19.59 40.80
C TYR A 13 8.97 20.93 40.20
N GLN A 14 8.27 20.89 39.06
CA GLN A 14 7.77 22.10 38.40
C GLN A 14 6.78 22.88 39.28
N SER A 15 5.84 22.17 39.93
CA SER A 15 4.87 22.82 40.80
C SER A 15 5.50 23.40 42.05
N ALA A 16 6.58 22.81 42.57
CA ALA A 16 7.31 23.40 43.70
C ALA A 16 7.95 24.74 43.34
N LEU A 17 8.46 24.89 42.12
CA LEU A 17 9.07 26.14 41.64
C LEU A 17 8.04 27.25 41.38
N THR A 18 6.82 26.90 40.97
CA THR A 18 5.78 27.87 40.59
C THR A 18 4.70 28.07 41.65
N PHE A 19 4.77 27.36 42.78
CA PHE A 19 3.77 27.45 43.83
C PHE A 19 3.73 28.85 44.44
N ASN A 20 2.51 29.38 44.55
CA ASN A 20 2.24 30.66 45.18
C ASN A 20 1.03 30.54 46.09
N THR A 21 1.21 30.93 47.36
CA THR A 21 0.19 30.88 48.41
C THR A 21 -0.98 31.83 48.18
N ASN A 22 -0.83 32.84 47.30
CA ASN A 22 -1.91 33.77 46.94
C ASN A 22 -3.05 33.07 46.18
N ASN A 23 -2.74 32.04 45.39
CA ASN A 23 -3.71 31.35 44.54
C ASN A 23 -4.17 30.00 45.13
N TYR A 24 -3.35 29.40 46.01
CA TYR A 24 -3.63 28.10 46.62
C TYR A 24 -3.20 28.09 48.09
N PRO A 25 -4.09 27.71 49.03
CA PRO A 25 -3.77 27.72 50.45
C PRO A 25 -2.80 26.61 50.86
N LEU A 26 -2.74 25.50 50.10
CA LEU A 26 -1.92 24.33 50.38
C LEU A 26 -1.24 23.81 49.12
N TYR A 27 0.07 23.54 49.22
CA TYR A 27 0.86 22.99 48.11
C TYR A 27 0.27 21.69 47.56
N GLY A 28 -0.18 20.78 48.44
CA GLY A 28 -0.75 19.50 48.02
C GLY A 28 -1.97 19.64 47.10
N ALA A 29 -2.80 20.68 47.30
CA ALA A 29 -3.94 20.96 46.43
C ALA A 29 -3.47 21.46 45.05
N TYR A 30 -2.47 22.34 45.02
CA TYR A 30 -1.87 22.84 43.79
C TYR A 30 -1.18 21.73 42.98
N PHE A 31 -0.39 20.88 43.65
CA PHE A 31 0.27 19.75 43.01
C PHE A 31 -0.73 18.77 42.39
N LYS A 32 -1.78 18.37 43.13
CA LYS A 32 -2.84 17.48 42.60
C LYS A 32 -3.49 18.07 41.36
N LYS A 33 -3.80 19.37 41.37
CA LYS A 33 -4.39 20.06 40.21
C LYS A 33 -3.44 20.07 39.00
N SER A 34 -2.17 20.35 39.24
CA SER A 34 -1.13 20.36 38.20
C SER A 34 -0.93 18.97 37.58
N LEU A 35 -0.90 17.93 38.41
CA LEU A 35 -0.76 16.54 37.98
C LEU A 35 -1.95 16.08 37.12
N PHE A 36 -3.16 16.41 37.54
CA PHE A 36 -4.37 16.11 36.77
C PHE A 36 -4.38 16.81 35.40
N ASN A 37 -3.95 18.07 35.35
CA ASN A 37 -3.84 18.82 34.10
C ASN A 37 -2.78 18.23 33.16
N ARG A 38 -1.63 17.78 33.70
CA ARG A 38 -0.60 17.08 32.93
C ARG A 38 -1.14 15.79 32.33
N PHE A 39 -1.79 14.95 33.14
CA PHE A 39 -2.38 13.69 32.67
C PHE A 39 -3.40 13.91 31.55
N ASN A 40 -4.29 14.89 31.69
CA ASN A 40 -5.24 15.23 30.62
C ASN A 40 -4.55 15.73 29.35
N SER A 41 -3.40 16.39 29.48
CA SER A 41 -2.63 16.86 28.32
C SER A 41 -1.95 15.70 27.60
N LEU A 42 -1.40 14.74 28.34
CA LEU A 42 -0.87 13.50 27.77
C LEU A 42 -1.96 12.70 27.06
N LEU A 43 -3.13 12.53 27.70
CA LEU A 43 -4.27 11.84 27.10
C LEU A 43 -4.72 12.51 25.79
N ARG A 44 -4.79 13.85 25.76
CA ARG A 44 -5.13 14.59 24.53
C ARG A 44 -4.07 14.43 23.45
N TYR A 45 -2.80 14.44 23.82
CA TYR A 45 -1.69 14.21 22.89
C TYR A 45 -1.75 12.81 22.28
N ASP A 46 -1.98 11.78 23.11
CA ASP A 46 -2.11 10.40 22.64
C ASP A 46 -3.34 10.23 21.75
N LEU A 47 -4.47 10.82 22.13
CA LEU A 47 -5.69 10.78 21.31
C LEU A 47 -5.52 11.54 19.99
N SER A 48 -4.79 12.65 19.94
CA SER A 48 -4.52 13.36 18.68
C SER A 48 -3.55 12.58 17.79
N HIS A 49 -2.51 11.98 18.37
CA HIS A 49 -1.56 11.11 17.66
C HIS A 49 -2.25 9.87 17.13
N ARG A 50 -3.08 9.21 17.95
CA ARG A 50 -3.89 8.08 17.51
C ARG A 50 -4.86 8.49 16.41
N ARG A 51 -5.57 9.63 16.51
CA ARG A 51 -6.45 10.10 15.42
C ARG A 51 -5.70 10.37 14.10
N ALA A 52 -4.47 10.89 14.18
CA ALA A 52 -3.62 11.06 13.00
C ALA A 52 -3.16 9.70 12.44
N ALA A 53 -2.80 8.75 13.32
CA ALA A 53 -2.39 7.41 12.95
C ALA A 53 -3.54 6.56 12.39
N THR A 54 -4.73 6.56 13.00
CA THR A 54 -5.92 5.80 12.57
C THR A 54 -6.38 6.15 11.15
N LYS A 55 -5.99 7.31 10.61
CA LYS A 55 -6.24 7.63 9.19
C LYS A 55 -5.37 6.79 8.23
N ALA A 56 -4.37 6.08 8.74
CA ALA A 56 -3.42 5.23 8.02
C ALA A 56 -3.23 3.84 8.65
N ASP A 57 -3.90 3.53 9.77
CA ASP A 57 -3.62 2.35 10.60
C ASP A 57 -4.72 1.31 10.41
N LEU A 58 -4.68 0.65 9.26
CA LEU A 58 -5.29 -0.66 9.10
C LEU A 58 -4.22 -1.67 9.52
N SER A 59 -4.49 -2.49 10.55
CA SER A 59 -3.51 -3.49 10.95
C SER A 59 -3.26 -4.44 9.78
N TYR A 60 -2.05 -5.01 9.69
CA TYR A 60 -1.75 -5.96 8.62
C TYR A 60 -2.73 -7.14 8.63
N ASP A 61 -3.11 -7.63 9.81
CA ASP A 61 -4.09 -8.71 9.94
C ASP A 61 -5.48 -8.29 9.46
N GLN A 62 -5.92 -7.08 9.79
CA GLN A 62 -7.21 -6.54 9.32
C GLN A 62 -7.21 -6.32 7.81
N PHE A 63 -6.13 -5.78 7.27
CA PHE A 63 -5.96 -5.62 5.83
C PHE A 63 -5.93 -6.97 5.12
N TYR A 64 -5.21 -7.94 5.69
CA TYR A 64 -5.11 -9.28 5.16
C TYR A 64 -6.44 -10.00 5.18
N GLU A 65 -7.22 -9.94 6.27
CA GLU A 65 -8.56 -10.54 6.31
C GLU A 65 -9.53 -9.88 5.33
N GLU A 66 -9.53 -8.54 5.24
CA GLU A 66 -10.40 -7.80 4.32
C GLU A 66 -10.02 -8.03 2.84
N HIS A 67 -8.72 -8.23 2.56
CA HIS A 67 -8.18 -8.36 1.21
C HIS A 67 -7.60 -9.75 0.92
N ALA A 68 -7.94 -10.77 1.71
CA ALA A 68 -7.34 -12.11 1.62
C ALA A 68 -7.48 -12.72 0.23
N ALA A 69 -8.64 -12.52 -0.41
CA ALA A 69 -8.90 -12.99 -1.76
C ALA A 69 -8.03 -12.28 -2.82
N TYR A 70 -7.72 -11.00 -2.62
CA TYR A 70 -6.81 -10.24 -3.48
C TYR A 70 -5.37 -10.74 -3.32
N PHE A 71 -4.92 -10.97 -2.09
CA PHE A 71 -3.60 -11.54 -1.82
C PHE A 71 -3.44 -12.96 -2.37
N HIS A 72 -4.43 -13.84 -2.19
CA HIS A 72 -4.40 -15.20 -2.73
C HIS A 72 -4.35 -15.27 -4.27
N THR A 73 -4.84 -14.24 -4.95
CA THR A 73 -4.78 -14.15 -6.42
C THR A 73 -3.51 -13.46 -6.92
N HIS A 74 -2.94 -12.51 -6.18
CA HIS A 74 -1.82 -11.67 -6.65
C HIS A 74 -0.45 -12.03 -6.05
N LEU A 75 -0.38 -12.82 -4.97
CA LEU A 75 0.88 -13.34 -4.39
C LEU A 75 1.24 -14.75 -4.87
N LYS A 76 0.49 -15.34 -5.81
CA LYS A 76 0.96 -16.54 -6.50
C LYS A 76 2.12 -16.15 -7.42
N THR A 77 3.33 -16.18 -6.87
CA THR A 77 4.59 -16.03 -7.62
C THR A 77 4.77 -17.17 -8.64
N GLU A 78 4.10 -18.30 -8.41
CA GLU A 78 4.08 -19.43 -9.32
C GLU A 78 2.77 -19.45 -10.12
N LEU A 79 2.93 -19.47 -11.44
CA LEU A 79 1.81 -19.68 -12.36
C LEU A 79 1.23 -21.07 -12.10
N ASP A 80 -0.07 -21.11 -11.80
CA ASP A 80 -0.81 -22.36 -11.62
C ASP A 80 -0.62 -23.31 -12.82
N ILE A 81 -0.51 -24.62 -12.57
CA ILE A 81 -0.13 -25.63 -13.57
C ILE A 81 -1.09 -25.60 -14.78
N ASP A 82 -2.39 -25.46 -14.52
CA ASP A 82 -3.42 -25.39 -15.56
C ASP A 82 -3.26 -24.13 -16.41
N THR A 83 -2.88 -23.03 -15.78
CA THR A 83 -2.61 -21.77 -16.47
C THR A 83 -1.35 -21.86 -17.33
N ARG A 84 -0.32 -22.58 -16.84
CA ARG A 84 0.92 -22.81 -17.60
C ARG A 84 0.67 -23.70 -18.83
N LEU A 85 -0.04 -24.81 -18.66
CA LEU A 85 -0.43 -25.71 -19.76
C LEU A 85 -1.27 -24.98 -20.81
N ALA A 86 -2.26 -24.18 -20.38
CA ALA A 86 -3.08 -23.40 -21.31
C ALA A 86 -2.29 -22.36 -22.10
N ILE A 87 -1.20 -21.81 -21.56
CA ILE A 87 -0.30 -20.92 -22.30
C ILE A 87 0.52 -21.71 -23.32
N GLU A 88 1.10 -22.84 -22.92
CA GLU A 88 1.90 -23.71 -23.80
C GLU A 88 1.11 -24.19 -25.02
N GLU A 89 -0.19 -24.48 -24.86
CA GLU A 89 -1.08 -24.88 -25.96
C GLU A 89 -1.42 -23.77 -26.96
N VAL A 90 -1.36 -22.50 -26.53
CA VAL A 90 -1.75 -21.34 -27.36
C VAL A 90 -0.53 -20.70 -28.03
N LEU A 91 0.65 -20.83 -27.42
CA LEU A 91 1.91 -20.27 -27.93
C LEU A 91 2.18 -20.59 -29.42
N PRO A 92 1.96 -21.82 -29.93
CA PRO A 92 2.20 -22.16 -31.34
C PRO A 92 1.29 -21.41 -32.32
N ASP A 93 0.09 -21.00 -31.89
CA ASP A 93 -0.90 -20.35 -32.75
C ASP A 93 -0.70 -18.83 -32.83
N ILE A 94 0.10 -18.24 -31.92
CA ILE A 94 0.35 -16.80 -31.84
C ILE A 94 0.86 -16.20 -33.16
N PRO A 95 1.84 -16.80 -33.88
CA PRO A 95 2.33 -16.27 -35.16
C PRO A 95 1.26 -16.22 -36.27
N VAL A 96 0.21 -17.04 -36.16
CA VAL A 96 -0.89 -17.10 -37.14
C VAL A 96 -1.99 -16.11 -36.78
N ILE A 97 -2.24 -15.90 -35.49
CA ILE A 97 -3.36 -15.09 -34.99
C ILE A 97 -3.00 -13.60 -34.94
N PHE A 98 -1.74 -13.28 -34.67
CA PHE A 98 -1.26 -11.90 -34.61
C PHE A 98 -0.90 -11.43 -36.02
N SER A 99 -1.26 -10.18 -36.31
CA SER A 99 -0.67 -9.51 -37.48
C SER A 99 0.84 -9.35 -37.27
N ASN A 100 1.60 -9.16 -38.36
CA ASN A 100 3.05 -9.00 -38.28
C ASN A 100 3.47 -7.92 -37.26
N LEU A 101 2.76 -6.78 -37.23
CA LEU A 101 3.00 -5.71 -36.26
C LEU A 101 2.70 -6.13 -34.81
N GLU A 102 1.59 -6.84 -34.59
CA GLU A 102 1.20 -7.33 -33.26
C GLU A 102 2.19 -8.38 -32.75
N TYR A 103 2.68 -9.25 -33.62
CA TYR A 103 3.68 -10.26 -33.30
C TYR A 103 5.04 -9.63 -32.95
N GLN A 104 5.48 -8.64 -33.73
CA GLN A 104 6.72 -7.91 -33.45
C GLN A 104 6.65 -7.16 -32.11
N ILE A 105 5.54 -6.45 -31.86
CA ILE A 105 5.35 -5.72 -30.59
C ILE A 105 5.22 -6.70 -29.42
N PHE A 106 4.55 -7.84 -29.61
CA PHE A 106 4.47 -8.89 -28.59
C PHE A 106 5.86 -9.45 -28.24
N ASN A 107 6.70 -9.76 -29.22
CA ASN A 107 8.06 -10.23 -28.97
C ASN A 107 8.91 -9.19 -28.25
N LEU A 108 8.88 -7.93 -28.68
CA LEU A 108 9.65 -6.86 -28.06
C LEU A 108 9.19 -6.57 -26.62
N HIS A 109 7.87 -6.59 -26.38
CA HIS A 109 7.31 -6.21 -25.09
C HIS A 109 7.27 -7.37 -24.09
N CYS A 110 6.81 -8.55 -24.51
CA CYS A 110 6.54 -9.67 -23.60
C CYS A 110 7.70 -10.67 -23.48
N ILE A 111 8.58 -10.77 -24.50
CA ILE A 111 9.72 -11.70 -24.48
C ILE A 111 11.03 -10.98 -24.14
N GLN A 112 11.22 -9.77 -24.67
CA GLN A 112 12.44 -8.97 -24.45
C GLN A 112 12.29 -7.90 -23.36
N ASP A 113 11.13 -7.83 -22.70
CA ASP A 113 10.82 -6.90 -21.60
C ASP A 113 11.10 -5.42 -21.90
N ARG A 114 10.91 -4.99 -23.15
CA ARG A 114 11.10 -3.60 -23.55
C ARG A 114 9.89 -2.74 -23.19
N SER A 115 10.15 -1.52 -22.76
CA SER A 115 9.12 -0.53 -22.47
C SER A 115 8.44 -0.05 -23.75
N VAL A 116 7.21 0.45 -23.61
CA VAL A 116 6.44 1.00 -24.75
C VAL A 116 7.18 2.14 -25.45
N LYS A 117 7.95 2.94 -24.70
CA LYS A 117 8.77 4.04 -25.23
C LYS A 117 9.92 3.54 -26.10
N GLU A 118 10.65 2.54 -25.63
CA GLU A 118 11.75 1.92 -26.38
C GLU A 118 11.24 1.26 -27.66
N ILE A 119 10.08 0.60 -27.61
CA ILE A 119 9.46 -0.02 -28.78
C ILE A 119 9.01 1.04 -29.79
N ALA A 120 8.39 2.12 -29.33
CA ALA A 120 7.98 3.25 -30.17
C ALA A 120 9.19 3.88 -30.88
N GLN A 121 10.31 4.04 -30.17
CA GLN A 121 11.55 4.54 -30.75
C GLN A 121 12.18 3.55 -31.75
N LEU A 122 12.23 2.27 -31.41
CA LEU A 122 12.84 1.22 -32.26
C LEU A 122 12.07 1.04 -33.58
N LEU A 123 10.74 1.12 -33.53
CA LEU A 123 9.87 0.93 -34.70
C LEU A 123 9.54 2.24 -35.42
N GLU A 124 10.05 3.37 -34.94
CA GLU A 124 9.75 4.72 -35.45
C GLU A 124 8.24 5.02 -35.50
N MET A 125 7.52 4.60 -34.45
CA MET A 125 6.07 4.76 -34.34
C MET A 125 5.68 5.61 -33.13
N LYS A 126 4.43 6.09 -33.10
CA LYS A 126 3.86 6.74 -31.92
C LYS A 126 3.58 5.71 -30.83
N GLU A 127 3.83 6.05 -29.57
CA GLU A 127 3.51 5.21 -28.40
C GLU A 127 2.04 4.75 -28.41
N MET A 128 1.12 5.61 -28.84
CA MET A 128 -0.30 5.27 -28.96
C MET A 128 -0.57 4.08 -29.89
N THR A 129 0.22 3.93 -30.95
CA THR A 129 0.11 2.79 -31.87
C THR A 129 0.58 1.50 -31.21
N VAL A 130 1.63 1.59 -30.38
CA VAL A 130 2.17 0.47 -29.59
C VAL A 130 1.15 0.03 -28.53
N TYR A 131 0.57 0.97 -27.77
CA TYR A 131 -0.52 0.69 -26.83
C TYR A 131 -1.73 0.05 -27.53
N GLY A 132 -2.10 0.57 -28.70
CA GLY A 132 -3.18 0.00 -29.51
C GLY A 132 -2.91 -1.44 -29.95
N ALA A 133 -1.68 -1.74 -30.38
CA ALA A 133 -1.28 -3.10 -30.74
C ALA A 133 -1.31 -4.04 -29.53
N ILE A 134 -0.75 -3.64 -28.38
CA ILE A 134 -0.80 -4.42 -27.13
C ILE A 134 -2.25 -4.71 -26.72
N SER A 135 -3.14 -3.73 -26.82
CA SER A 135 -4.57 -3.90 -26.53
C SER A 135 -5.21 -4.96 -27.44
N ARG A 136 -4.90 -4.94 -28.75
CA ARG A 136 -5.40 -5.95 -29.70
C ARG A 136 -4.82 -7.34 -29.41
N CYS A 137 -3.53 -7.45 -29.08
CA CYS A 137 -2.92 -8.72 -28.66
C CYS A 137 -3.64 -9.32 -27.45
N ARG A 138 -3.95 -8.51 -26.42
CA ARG A 138 -4.70 -8.96 -25.24
C ARG A 138 -6.12 -9.42 -25.59
N LYS A 139 -6.83 -8.68 -26.45
CA LYS A 139 -8.18 -9.06 -26.90
C LYS A 139 -8.17 -10.39 -27.64
N LYS A 140 -7.23 -10.58 -28.57
CA LYS A 140 -7.06 -11.84 -29.32
C LYS A 140 -6.73 -13.00 -28.38
N MET A 141 -5.81 -12.81 -27.44
CA MET A 141 -5.46 -13.81 -26.43
C MET A 141 -6.67 -14.22 -25.57
N ASN A 142 -7.50 -13.26 -25.16
CA ASN A 142 -8.69 -13.53 -24.37
C ASN A 142 -9.79 -14.25 -25.18
N SER A 143 -9.95 -13.94 -26.47
CA SER A 143 -10.90 -14.66 -27.32
C SER A 143 -10.52 -16.13 -27.54
N LEU A 144 -9.23 -16.47 -27.54
CA LEU A 144 -8.77 -17.85 -27.65
C LEU A 144 -9.09 -18.67 -26.41
N LYS A 145 -9.00 -18.05 -25.22
CA LYS A 145 -9.38 -18.67 -23.95
C LYS A 145 -10.89 -18.95 -23.85
N ILE A 146 -11.72 -18.20 -24.58
CA ILE A 146 -13.19 -18.34 -24.56
C ILE A 146 -13.68 -19.41 -25.56
N ASN A 147 -13.04 -19.55 -26.72
CA ASN A 147 -13.46 -20.52 -27.75
C ASN A 147 -13.04 -21.98 -27.48
N ARG A 148 -12.23 -22.25 -26.45
CA ARG A 148 -11.76 -23.60 -26.09
C ARG A 148 -12.37 -24.15 -24.78
N ARG A 149 -13.37 -23.46 -24.20
CA ARG A 149 -14.23 -23.98 -23.11
C ARG A 149 -15.56 -24.44 -23.67
#